data_AF-Q6Y9W9-F1
#
_entry.id   AF-Q6Y9W9-F1
#
_cell.length_a   1.000
_cell.length_b   1.000
_cell.length_c   1.000
_cell.angle_alpha   90.00
_cell.angle_beta   90.00
_cell.angle_gamma   90.00
#
_symmetry.space_group_name_H-M   'P 1'
#
loop_
_entity.id
_entity.type
_entity.pdbx_description
1 polymer ?
#
loop_
_entity_poly.entity_id
_entity_poly.type
_entity_poly.pdbx_seq_one_letter_code
_entity_poly.pdbx_strand_id
1 'polypeptide(L)'
;FTAQGPRDRRVRLSISIARKFFDLQEMLGFDKPSKTLDWLLTNSKTAIDELQVNINQVVSDAENGDQSLRMDSKRKSLMDDKQAAIYLATRESRA
;
A
#
# COMPACT_ATOMS: atom_id res chain seq x y z
N PHE A 1 -33.98 -7.41 -10.81
CA PHE A 1 -33.18 -6.82 -11.89
C PHE A 1 -32.18 -5.87 -11.27
N THR A 2 -30.98 -5.75 -11.83
CA THR A 2 -30.00 -4.75 -11.35
C THR A 2 -30.24 -3.42 -12.05
N ALA A 3 -29.73 -2.31 -11.50
CA ALA A 3 -29.78 -1.01 -12.18
C ALA A 3 -29.11 -1.04 -13.58
N GLN A 4 -28.25 -2.05 -13.83
CA GLN A 4 -27.57 -2.32 -15.09
C GLN A 4 -28.27 -3.38 -15.95
N GLY A 5 -29.53 -3.73 -15.65
CA GLY A 5 -30.33 -4.70 -16.39
C GLY A 5 -30.34 -6.14 -15.83
N PRO A 6 -30.88 -7.11 -16.58
CA PRO A 6 -30.88 -8.52 -16.23
C PRO A 6 -29.45 -9.08 -16.20
N ARG A 7 -29.10 -9.82 -15.14
CA ARG A 7 -27.81 -10.52 -15.04
C ARG A 7 -28.03 -12.01 -14.84
N ASP A 8 -27.12 -12.80 -15.39
CA ASP A 8 -27.03 -14.21 -15.02
C ASP A 8 -26.69 -14.33 -13.52
N ARG A 9 -27.37 -15.23 -12.84
CA ARG A 9 -27.20 -15.50 -11.42
C ARG A 9 -26.18 -16.61 -11.15
N ARG A 10 -25.69 -17.29 -12.19
CA ARG A 10 -24.71 -18.37 -12.08
C ARG A 10 -23.30 -17.80 -12.11
N VAL A 11 -22.47 -18.28 -11.19
CA VAL A 11 -21.04 -17.96 -11.17
C VAL A 11 -20.28 -19.16 -11.69
N ARG A 12 -19.43 -18.94 -12.70
CA ARG A 12 -18.50 -19.96 -13.21
C ARG A 12 -17.15 -19.76 -12.54
N LEU A 13 -16.69 -20.77 -11.81
CA LEU A 13 -15.40 -20.77 -11.13
C LEU A 13 -14.39 -21.59 -11.94
N SER A 14 -13.10 -21.22 -11.87
CA SER A 14 -12.03 -22.07 -12.36
C SER A 14 -11.94 -23.34 -11.50
N ILE A 15 -11.36 -24.41 -12.05
CA ILE A 15 -11.25 -25.69 -11.35
C ILE A 15 -10.53 -25.58 -9.99
N SER A 16 -9.47 -24.76 -9.93
CA SER A 16 -8.67 -24.55 -8.73
C SER A 16 -9.44 -23.80 -7.65
N ILE A 17 -10.23 -22.79 -8.03
CA ILE A 17 -11.06 -22.01 -7.11
C ILE A 17 -12.27 -22.84 -6.66
N ALA A 18 -12.89 -23.59 -7.57
CA ALA A 18 -14.04 -24.44 -7.26
C ALA A 18 -13.70 -25.44 -6.14
N ARG A 19 -12.51 -26.06 -6.18
CA ARG A 19 -12.06 -26.96 -5.11
C ARG A 19 -12.06 -26.26 -3.75
N LYS A 20 -11.33 -25.15 -3.63
CA LYS A 20 -11.25 -24.37 -2.37
C LYS A 20 -12.62 -23.89 -1.90
N PHE A 21 -13.50 -23.53 -2.83
CA PHE A 21 -14.85 -23.07 -2.54
C PHE A 21 -15.74 -24.18 -1.96
N PHE A 22 -15.70 -25.38 -2.54
CA PHE A 22 -16.47 -26.51 -2.03
C PHE A 22 -15.91 -27.07 -0.72
N ASP A 23 -14.59 -27.09 -0.56
CA ASP A 23 -13.95 -27.44 0.71
C ASP A 23 -14.44 -26.49 1.83
N LEU A 24 -14.49 -25.18 1.55
CA LEU A 24 -15.02 -24.20 2.49
C LEU A 24 -16.52 -24.41 2.77
N GLN A 25 -17.31 -24.75 1.76
CA GLN A 25 -18.73 -25.06 1.93
C GLN A 25 -18.95 -26.24 2.88
N GLU A 26 -18.16 -27.31 2.72
CA GLU A 26 -18.19 -28.49 3.58
C GLU A 26 -17.76 -28.16 5.01
N MET A 27 -16.68 -27.39 5.17
CA MET A 27 -16.19 -26.93 6.48
C MET A 27 -17.20 -26.08 7.25
N LEU A 28 -17.96 -25.24 6.54
CA LEU A 28 -19.02 -24.42 7.13
C LEU A 28 -20.34 -25.18 7.33
N GLY A 29 -20.45 -26.39 6.78
CA GLY A 29 -21.67 -27.20 6.85
C GLY A 29 -22.85 -26.60 6.09
N PHE A 30 -22.60 -25.81 5.05
CA PHE A 30 -23.66 -25.17 4.28
C PHE A 30 -24.20 -26.07 3.17
N ASP A 31 -25.52 -26.25 3.17
CA ASP A 31 -26.24 -26.98 2.13
C ASP A 31 -26.27 -26.24 0.77
N LYS A 32 -26.25 -24.90 0.80
CA LYS A 32 -26.34 -24.07 -0.40
C LYS A 32 -25.09 -23.24 -0.62
N PRO A 33 -24.49 -23.25 -1.83
CA PRO A 33 -23.29 -22.47 -2.13
C PRO A 33 -23.51 -20.96 -2.03
N SER A 34 -24.75 -20.48 -2.18
CA SER A 34 -25.07 -19.07 -1.97
C SER A 34 -24.75 -18.60 -0.54
N LYS A 35 -24.97 -19.45 0.47
CA LYS A 35 -24.66 -19.11 1.87
C LYS A 35 -23.16 -19.03 2.11
N THR A 36 -22.38 -19.90 1.47
CA THR A 36 -20.90 -19.83 1.50
C THR A 36 -20.41 -18.52 0.90
N LEU A 37 -21.04 -18.09 -0.21
CA LEU A 37 -20.70 -16.82 -0.87
C LEU A 37 -21.10 -15.61 0.01
N ASP A 38 -22.26 -15.63 0.64
CA ASP A 38 -22.69 -14.60 1.59
C ASP A 38 -21.74 -14.51 2.80
N TRP A 39 -21.29 -15.66 3.31
CA TRP A 39 -20.30 -15.73 4.38
C TRP A 39 -18.95 -15.17 3.95
N LEU A 40 -18.46 -15.56 2.78
CA LEU A 40 -17.22 -15.02 2.20
C LEU A 40 -17.28 -13.49 2.11
N LEU A 41 -18.36 -12.97 1.52
CA LEU A 41 -18.57 -11.52 1.39
C LEU A 41 -18.64 -10.82 2.74
N THR A 42 -19.25 -11.45 3.74
CA THR A 42 -19.36 -10.88 5.10
C THR A 42 -18.02 -10.87 5.83
N ASN A 43 -17.26 -11.96 5.73
CA ASN A 43 -15.97 -12.10 6.40
C ASN A 43 -14.87 -11.28 5.71
N SER A 44 -15.02 -11.01 4.41
CA SER A 44 -14.10 -10.16 3.65
C SER A 44 -14.43 -8.66 3.72
N LYS A 45 -15.51 -8.23 4.38
CA LYS A 45 -15.91 -6.80 4.42
C LYS A 45 -14.77 -5.91 4.91
N THR A 46 -14.14 -6.29 6.02
CA THR A 46 -13.01 -5.56 6.60
C THR A 46 -11.84 -5.44 5.63
N ALA A 47 -11.47 -6.54 4.96
CA ALA A 47 -10.42 -6.55 3.96
C ALA A 47 -10.77 -5.71 2.72
N ILE A 48 -12.04 -5.68 2.30
CA ILE A 48 -12.51 -4.84 1.19
C ILE A 48 -12.46 -3.36 1.58
N ASP A 49 -12.89 -3.01 2.78
CA ASP A 49 -12.88 -1.63 3.29
C ASP A 49 -11.43 -1.11 3.39
N GLU A 50 -10.49 -1.92 3.90
CA GLU A 50 -9.06 -1.60 3.93
C GLU A 50 -8.47 -1.41 2.51
N LEU A 51 -8.85 -2.26 1.55
CA LEU A 51 -8.42 -2.11 0.16
C LEU A 51 -8.98 -0.83 -0.49
N GLN A 52 -10.21 -0.43 -0.19
CA GLN A 52 -10.78 0.82 -0.72
C GLN A 52 -10.00 2.05 -0.22
N VAL A 53 -9.61 2.06 1.05
CA VAL A 53 -8.74 3.13 1.61
C VAL A 53 -7.41 3.18 0.85
N ASN A 54 -6.77 2.01 0.65
CA ASN A 54 -5.49 1.94 -0.06
C ASN A 54 -5.60 2.36 -1.53
N ILE A 55 -6.67 2.00 -2.23
CA ILE A 55 -6.89 2.44 -3.63
C ILE A 55 -7.02 3.97 -3.68
N ASN A 56 -7.77 4.59 -2.76
CA ASN A 56 -7.91 6.05 -2.71
C ASN A 56 -6.58 6.75 -2.40
N GLN A 57 -5.70 6.12 -1.62
CA GLN A 57 -4.36 6.63 -1.29
C GLN A 57 -3.42 6.57 -2.50
N VAL A 58 -3.45 5.47 -3.28
CA VAL A 58 -2.68 5.35 -4.52
C VAL A 58 -3.13 6.36 -5.58
N VAL A 59 -4.42 6.69 -5.66
CA VAL A 59 -4.94 7.71 -6.59
C VAL A 59 -4.51 9.13 -6.18
N SER A 60 -4.32 9.41 -4.88
CA SER A 60 -3.86 10.72 -4.41
C SER A 60 -2.34 10.92 -4.51
N ASP A 61 -1.55 9.85 -4.51
CA ASP A 61 -0.11 9.91 -4.77
C ASP A 61 0.23 10.06 -6.27
N ALA A 62 -0.68 9.69 -7.16
CA ALA A 62 -0.50 9.84 -8.62
C ALA A 62 -0.67 11.29 -9.13
N GLU A 63 -1.33 12.18 -8.37
CA GLU A 63 -1.55 13.58 -8.77
C GLU A 63 -0.57 14.59 -8.13
N ASN A 64 0.30 14.18 -7.20
CA ASN A 64 1.32 15.05 -6.57
C ASN A 64 2.77 14.68 -6.96
N GLY A 65 2.95 14.13 -8.17
CA GLY A 65 4.24 13.61 -8.66
C GLY A 65 5.21 14.62 -9.28
N ASP A 66 5.12 15.92 -9.02
CA ASP A 66 6.14 16.89 -9.48
C ASP A 66 6.36 18.04 -8.48
N GLN A 67 7.07 17.76 -7.38
CA GLN A 67 7.78 18.77 -6.58
C GLN A 67 8.60 18.12 -5.44
N SER A 68 9.55 17.24 -5.74
CA SER A 68 10.48 16.78 -4.69
C SER A 68 11.85 16.37 -5.20
N LEU A 69 12.58 17.29 -5.84
CA LEU A 69 14.04 17.22 -5.98
C LEU A 69 14.66 18.63 -6.09
N ARG A 70 14.47 19.48 -5.07
CA ARG A 70 15.33 20.67 -4.86
C ARG A 70 15.62 20.85 -3.38
N MET A 71 16.40 19.95 -2.80
CA MET A 71 17.01 20.15 -1.48
C MET A 71 18.50 20.49 -1.63
N ASP A 72 18.75 21.79 -1.44
CA ASP A 72 19.87 22.39 -0.70
C ASP A 72 21.31 22.04 -1.12
N SER A 73 21.92 22.92 -1.92
CA SER A 73 23.36 22.94 -2.22
C SER A 73 24.10 24.13 -1.58
N LYS A 74 23.61 24.73 -0.48
CA LYS A 74 24.26 25.91 0.12
C LYS A 74 24.97 25.68 1.46
N ARG A 75 25.07 24.45 1.97
CA ARG A 75 25.64 24.16 3.30
C ARG A 75 26.96 23.36 3.33
N LYS A 76 27.83 23.50 2.32
CA LYS A 76 29.10 22.74 2.29
C LYS A 76 30.41 23.55 2.39
N SER A 77 30.40 24.87 2.54
CA SER A 77 31.65 25.65 2.55
C SER A 77 32.05 26.25 3.90
N LEU A 78 31.36 25.94 5.00
CA LEU A 78 31.59 26.57 6.30
C LEU A 78 32.20 25.61 7.34
N MET A 79 33.04 24.67 6.91
CA MET A 79 33.80 23.83 7.83
C MET A 79 35.31 23.82 7.56
N ASP A 80 35.77 24.18 6.36
CA ASP A 80 37.22 24.17 6.07
C ASP A 80 37.96 25.39 6.66
N ASP A 81 37.34 26.58 6.63
CA ASP A 81 38.02 27.82 7.08
C ASP A 81 38.24 27.89 8.60
N LYS A 82 37.30 27.34 9.40
CA LYS A 82 37.44 27.31 10.87
C LYS A 82 38.52 26.32 11.31
N GLN A 83 38.69 25.22 10.58
CA GLN A 83 39.69 24.20 10.91
C GLN A 83 41.11 24.69 10.63
N ALA A 84 41.31 25.48 9.56
CA ALA A 84 42.60 26.08 9.22
C ALA A 84 43.09 27.08 10.29
N ALA A 85 42.20 27.91 10.82
CA ALA A 85 42.53 28.89 11.86
C ALA A 85 43.00 28.23 13.16
N ILE A 86 42.36 27.11 13.56
CA ILE A 86 42.73 26.35 14.77
C ILE A 86 44.12 25.71 14.62
N TYR A 87 44.46 25.20 13.43
CA TYR A 87 45.76 24.56 13.19
C TYR A 87 46.91 25.58 13.16
N LEU A 88 46.70 26.78 12.60
CA LEU A 88 47.68 27.87 12.63
C LEU A 88 47.95 28.38 14.06
N ALA A 89 46.90 28.62 14.85
CA ALA A 89 47.02 29.06 16.23
C ALA A 89 47.77 28.05 17.13
N THR A 90 47.70 26.76 16.79
CA THR A 90 48.37 25.70 17.55
C THR A 90 49.86 25.56 17.19
N ARG A 91 50.28 26.01 16.00
CA ARG A 91 51.67 25.83 15.53
C ARG A 91 52.63 26.94 15.98
N GLU A 92 52.13 28.13 16.27
CA GLU A 92 52.96 29.28 16.70
C GLU A 92 53.33 29.26 18.19
N SER A 93 52.63 28.47 19.01
CA SER A 93 52.88 28.43 20.47
C SER A 93 54.02 27.49 20.90
N ARG A 94 54.83 27.00 19.95
CA ARG A 94 55.92 26.01 20.14
C ARG A 94 57.29 26.48 19.62
N ALA A 95 57.54 27.79 19.53
CA ALA A 95 58.85 28.39 19.33
C ALA A 95 59.33 29.10 20.59
#